data_AF-A0A699ZIX0-F1
#
_entry.id   AF-A0A699ZIX0-F1
#
_cell.length_a   1.000
_cell.length_b   1.000
_cell.length_c   1.000
_cell.angle_alpha   90.00
_cell.angle_beta   90.00
_cell.angle_gamma   90.00
#
_symmetry.space_group_name_H-M   'P 1'
#
loop_
_entity.id
_entity.type
_entity.pdbx_description
1 polymer ?
#
loop_
_entity_poly.entity_id
_entity_poly.type
_entity_poly.pdbx_seq_one_letter_code
_entity_poly.pdbx_strand_id
1 'polypeptide(L)'
;MEEAEMLCDRLGIFVNGRLVCIGNPREITSRFAGFLVFSLTVALDQVPQAKTMVLALSPSATLTYELGGTLKYELPSREVSLSKVFKVMAEAKQALQVVDWGVANATLEEVFI
;
A
#
# COMPACT_ATOMS: atom_id res chain seq x y z
N MET A 1 -13.02 6.32 6.52
CA MET A 1 -13.80 6.53 5.27
C MET A 1 -14.83 5.43 4.98
N GLU A 2 -14.74 4.29 5.68
CA GLU A 2 -15.54 3.09 5.49
C GLU A 2 -17.08 3.31 5.46
N GLU A 3 -17.67 4.04 6.41
CA GLU A 3 -19.12 4.29 6.42
C GLU A 3 -19.62 4.99 5.14
N ALA A 4 -18.86 5.96 4.64
CA ALA A 4 -19.21 6.71 3.44
C ALA A 4 -19.09 5.83 2.18
N GLU A 5 -18.08 4.95 2.11
CA GLU A 5 -17.96 3.98 1.02
C GLU A 5 -19.10 2.97 1.00
N MET A 6 -19.61 2.60 2.18
CA MET A 6 -20.67 1.59 2.31
C MET A 6 -22.07 2.15 2.09
N LEU A 7 -22.32 3.41 2.47
CA LEU A 7 -23.67 3.99 2.48
C LEU A 7 -23.94 4.93 1.31
N CYS A 8 -22.91 5.46 0.64
CA CYS A 8 -23.09 6.45 -0.42
C CYS A 8 -22.82 5.88 -1.82
N ASP A 9 -23.74 6.13 -2.74
CA ASP A 9 -23.54 5.77 -4.17
C ASP A 9 -22.45 6.62 -4.83
N ARG A 10 -22.26 7.85 -4.34
CA ARG A 10 -21.30 8.83 -4.87
C ARG A 10 -20.66 9.63 -3.74
N LEU A 11 -19.37 9.91 -3.89
CA LEU A 11 -18.57 10.72 -2.98
C LEU A 11 -17.99 11.91 -3.73
N GLY A 12 -17.89 13.06 -3.05
CA GLY A 12 -17.24 14.26 -3.54
C GLY A 12 -16.03 14.60 -2.68
N ILE A 13 -14.85 14.76 -3.30
CA ILE A 13 -13.61 15.13 -2.61
C ILE A 13 -13.38 16.63 -2.77
N PHE A 14 -13.27 17.32 -1.64
CA PHE A 14 -12.94 18.76 -1.58
C PHE A 14 -11.51 18.95 -1.10
N VAL A 15 -10.78 19.85 -1.77
CA VAL A 15 -9.45 20.30 -1.35
C VAL A 15 -9.45 21.82 -1.34
N ASN A 16 -9.08 22.44 -0.22
CA ASN A 16 -9.04 23.89 -0.05
C ASN A 16 -10.36 24.59 -0.47
N GLY A 17 -11.50 24.02 -0.07
CA GLY A 17 -12.83 24.58 -0.34
C GLY A 17 -13.33 24.43 -1.78
N ARG A 18 -12.64 23.68 -2.64
CA ARG A 18 -13.05 23.42 -4.02
C ARG A 18 -13.31 21.93 -4.25
N LEU A 19 -14.38 21.61 -4.97
CA LEU A 19 -14.67 20.24 -5.40
C LEU A 19 -13.64 19.82 -6.46
N VAL A 20 -12.82 18.83 -6.14
CA VAL A 20 -11.76 18.31 -7.02
C VAL A 20 -12.23 17.13 -7.84
N CYS A 21 -12.99 16.21 -7.22
CA CYS A 21 -13.58 15.09 -7.93
C CYS A 21 -14.91 14.65 -7.30
N ILE A 22 -15.75 14.01 -8.11
CA ILE A 22 -16.99 13.39 -7.68
C ILE A 22 -17.21 12.11 -8.50
N GLY A 23 -17.56 11.01 -7.85
CA GLY A 23 -17.72 9.70 -8.49
C GLY A 23 -18.16 8.64 -7.49
N ASN A 24 -18.36 7.41 -7.93
CA ASN A 24 -18.53 6.33 -6.96
C ASN A 24 -17.19 6.02 -6.25
N PRO A 25 -17.20 5.39 -5.06
CA PRO A 25 -15.97 5.13 -4.31
C PRO A 25 -14.90 4.38 -5.13
N ARG A 26 -15.31 3.36 -5.89
CA ARG A 26 -14.38 2.56 -6.71
C ARG A 26 -13.74 3.35 -7.85
N GLU A 27 -14.48 4.26 -8.47
CA GLU A 27 -13.96 5.16 -9.51
C GLU A 27 -12.92 6.12 -8.96
N ILE A 28 -13.19 6.71 -7.79
CA ILE A 28 -12.26 7.63 -7.13
C ILE A 28 -11.01 6.84 -6.75
N THR A 29 -11.17 5.73 -6.03
CA THR A 29 -10.04 4.90 -5.63
C THR A 29 -9.24 4.44 -6.85
N SER A 30 -9.87 3.89 -7.89
CA SER A 30 -9.14 3.46 -9.10
C SER A 30 -8.46 4.60 -9.86
N ARG A 31 -9.00 5.82 -9.83
CA ARG A 31 -8.43 6.97 -10.55
C ARG A 31 -7.18 7.51 -9.87
N PHE A 32 -7.13 7.43 -8.54
CA PHE A 32 -6.08 8.05 -7.73
C PHE A 32 -5.14 7.01 -7.07
N ALA A 33 -5.54 5.74 -6.97
CA ALA A 33 -4.73 4.62 -6.50
C ALA A 33 -3.74 4.15 -7.58
N GLY A 34 -2.65 4.88 -7.74
CA GLY A 34 -1.53 4.51 -8.62
C GLY A 34 -0.56 3.48 -8.02
N PHE A 35 -0.88 2.92 -6.87
CA PHE A 35 -0.01 2.06 -6.07
C PHE A 35 -0.76 0.91 -5.39
N LEU A 36 0.00 -0.13 -5.02
CA LEU A 36 -0.42 -1.20 -4.14
C LEU A 36 0.08 -0.91 -2.73
N VAL A 37 -0.71 -1.31 -1.74
CA VAL A 37 -0.34 -1.23 -0.34
C VAL A 37 0.28 -2.56 0.05
N PHE A 38 1.54 -2.51 0.45
CA PHE A 38 2.30 -3.68 0.88
C PHE A 38 2.62 -3.57 2.38
N SER A 39 2.25 -4.59 3.16
CA SER A 39 2.65 -4.71 4.56
C SER A 39 3.63 -5.86 4.74
N LEU A 40 4.60 -5.67 5.63
CA LEU A 40 5.61 -6.66 5.97
C LEU A 40 5.95 -6.55 7.45
N THR A 41 5.82 -7.64 8.18
CA THR A 41 6.21 -7.74 9.59
C THR A 41 7.37 -8.71 9.74
N VAL A 42 8.48 -8.20 10.28
CA VAL A 42 9.72 -8.95 10.53
C VAL A 42 10.21 -8.71 11.95
N ALA A 43 11.14 -9.53 12.41
CA ALA A 43 11.86 -9.27 13.65
C ALA A 43 12.65 -7.94 13.57
N LEU A 44 12.82 -7.25 14.71
CA LEU A 44 13.41 -5.90 14.75
C LEU A 44 14.83 -5.84 14.19
N ASP A 45 15.61 -6.91 14.37
CA ASP A 45 16.97 -7.06 13.83
C ASP A 45 17.00 -7.19 12.30
N GLN A 46 15.90 -7.66 11.70
CA GLN A 46 15.76 -7.88 10.26
C GLN A 46 15.17 -6.67 9.51
N VAL A 47 14.69 -5.65 10.22
CA VAL A 47 14.10 -4.44 9.63
C VAL A 47 15.01 -3.79 8.58
N PRO A 48 16.32 -3.59 8.81
CA PRO A 48 17.19 -2.98 7.80
C PRO A 48 17.26 -3.80 6.50
N GLN A 49 17.36 -5.12 6.61
CA GLN A 49 17.45 -6.03 5.46
C GLN A 49 16.11 -6.10 4.71
N ALA A 50 14.99 -6.08 5.44
CA ALA A 50 13.65 -5.99 4.88
C ALA A 50 13.45 -4.70 4.07
N LYS A 51 13.90 -3.54 4.59
CA LYS A 51 13.84 -2.26 3.87
C LYS A 51 14.62 -2.32 2.55
N THR A 52 15.83 -2.89 2.57
CA THR A 52 16.63 -3.08 1.35
C THR A 52 15.95 -3.98 0.34
N MET A 53 15.32 -5.07 0.79
CA MET A 53 14.56 -5.97 -0.08
C MET A 53 13.38 -5.26 -0.76
N VAL A 54 12.61 -4.46 -0.02
CA VAL A 54 11.47 -3.72 -0.57
C VAL A 54 11.92 -2.69 -1.60
N LEU A 55 13.01 -1.97 -1.34
CA LEU A 55 13.59 -1.03 -2.32
C LEU A 55 14.14 -1.73 -3.56
N ALA A 56 14.63 -2.98 -3.44
CA ALA A 56 15.02 -3.79 -4.59
C ALA A 56 13.80 -4.28 -5.40
N LEU A 57 12.66 -4.51 -4.73
CA LEU A 57 11.40 -4.88 -5.38
C LEU A 57 10.82 -3.70 -6.18
N SER A 58 10.77 -2.50 -5.57
CA SER A 58 10.35 -1.24 -6.18
C SER A 58 11.23 -0.09 -5.67
N PRO A 59 12.10 0.49 -6.51
CA PRO A 59 12.96 1.59 -6.11
C PRO A 59 12.19 2.83 -5.64
N SER A 60 10.99 3.04 -6.19
CA SER A 60 10.11 4.16 -5.83
C SER A 60 9.11 3.82 -4.71
N ALA A 61 9.33 2.73 -3.97
CA ALA A 61 8.50 2.38 -2.82
C ALA A 61 8.56 3.47 -1.75
N THR A 62 7.39 3.92 -1.28
CA THR A 62 7.30 4.93 -0.22
C THR A 62 6.87 4.27 1.08
N LEU A 63 7.66 4.43 2.14
CA LEU A 63 7.34 3.90 3.47
C LEU A 63 6.33 4.84 4.14
N THR A 64 5.13 4.33 4.44
CA THR A 64 4.04 5.12 5.03
C THR A 64 3.83 4.82 6.52
N TYR A 65 4.29 3.67 6.99
CA TYR A 65 4.18 3.28 8.40
C TYR A 65 5.32 2.36 8.81
N GLU A 66 5.88 2.61 9.99
CA GLU A 66 6.89 1.76 10.61
C GLU A 66 6.66 1.72 12.13
N LEU A 67 6.28 0.56 12.64
CA LEU A 67 6.13 0.34 14.08
C LEU A 67 6.30 -1.13 14.45
N GLY A 68 7.09 -1.42 15.47
CA GLY A 68 7.19 -2.77 16.03
C GLY A 68 7.61 -3.84 15.02
N GLY A 69 8.47 -3.50 14.05
CA GLY A 69 8.90 -4.41 12.99
C GLY A 69 7.90 -4.56 11.82
N THR A 70 6.73 -3.92 11.91
CA THR A 70 5.77 -3.83 10.82
C THR A 70 6.07 -2.61 9.97
N LEU A 71 6.25 -2.83 8.67
CA LEU A 71 6.52 -1.85 7.64
C LEU A 71 5.35 -1.83 6.67
N LYS A 72 4.84 -0.65 6.33
CA LYS A 72 3.82 -0.45 5.30
C LYS A 72 4.38 0.42 4.20
N TYR A 73 4.19 -0.01 2.97
CA TYR A 73 4.70 0.65 1.78
C TYR A 73 3.61 0.89 0.76
N GLU A 74 3.75 1.99 0.05
CA GLU A 74 3.11 2.21 -1.24
C GLU A 74 4.08 1.76 -2.34
N LEU A 75 3.67 0.76 -3.11
CA LEU A 75 4.40 0.23 -4.24
C LEU A 75 3.76 0.72 -5.54
N PRO A 76 4.42 1.56 -6.34
CA PRO A 76 3.87 2.02 -7.61
C PRO A 76 3.46 0.85 -8.51
N SER A 77 2.18 0.79 -8.89
CA SER A 77 1.61 -0.33 -9.66
C SER A 77 2.22 -0.48 -11.04
N ARG A 78 2.95 0.54 -11.52
CA ARG A 78 3.70 0.52 -12.79
C ARG A 78 5.05 -0.20 -12.68
N GLU A 79 5.61 -0.30 -11.48
CA GLU A 79 6.94 -0.90 -11.23
C GLU A 79 6.85 -2.36 -10.77
N VAL A 80 5.71 -2.74 -10.19
CA VAL A 80 5.53 -4.01 -9.50
C VAL A 80 4.27 -4.72 -9.95
N SER A 81 4.43 -5.99 -10.34
CA SER A 81 3.31 -6.93 -10.49
C SER A 81 3.13 -7.76 -9.23
N LEU A 82 1.89 -8.17 -8.94
CA LEU A 82 1.59 -9.09 -7.84
C LEU A 82 2.46 -10.36 -7.92
N SER A 83 2.63 -10.93 -9.11
CA SER A 83 3.50 -12.10 -9.32
C SER A 83 4.94 -11.90 -8.83
N LYS A 84 5.51 -10.71 -9.06
CA LYS A 84 6.86 -10.35 -8.58
C LYS A 84 6.89 -10.26 -7.06
N VAL A 85 5.88 -9.65 -6.44
CA VAL A 85 5.74 -9.58 -4.97
C VAL A 85 5.70 -10.98 -4.37
N PHE A 86 4.80 -11.84 -4.85
CA PHE A 86 4.65 -13.21 -4.34
C PHE A 86 5.95 -14.02 -4.49
N LYS A 87 6.67 -13.86 -5.62
CA LYS A 87 7.95 -14.54 -5.83
C LYS A 87 9.01 -14.08 -4.83
N VAL A 88 9.19 -12.77 -4.68
CA VAL A 88 10.17 -12.20 -3.73
C VAL A 88 9.84 -12.63 -2.30
N MET A 89 8.55 -12.62 -1.92
CA MET A 89 8.14 -13.03 -0.58
C MET A 89 8.32 -14.53 -0.31
N ALA A 90 8.18 -15.38 -1.32
CA ALA A 90 8.46 -16.80 -1.19
C ALA A 90 9.94 -17.08 -0.86
N GLU A 91 10.85 -16.33 -1.49
CA GLU A 91 12.30 -16.40 -1.24
C GLU A 91 12.66 -15.75 0.12
N ALA A 92 12.08 -14.57 0.39
CA ALA A 92 12.30 -13.81 1.61
C ALA A 92 11.86 -14.53 2.89
N LYS A 93 10.79 -15.32 2.82
CA LYS A 93 10.29 -16.09 3.97
C LYS A 93 11.36 -17.01 4.56
N GLN A 94 12.25 -17.57 3.73
CA GLN A 94 13.34 -18.43 4.20
C GLN A 94 14.52 -17.63 4.78
N ALA A 95 14.71 -16.38 4.34
CA ALA A 95 15.89 -15.57 4.68
C ALA A 95 15.67 -14.54 5.80
N LEU A 96 14.44 -14.01 5.96
CA LEU A 96 14.17 -12.80 6.76
C LEU A 96 13.27 -13.02 7.99
N GLN A 97 12.99 -14.28 8.36
CA GLN A 97 12.07 -14.62 9.46
C GLN A 97 10.76 -13.80 9.39
N VAL A 98 10.15 -13.76 8.21
CA VAL A 98 8.91 -13.01 7.98
C VAL A 98 7.81 -13.58 8.87
N VAL A 99 7.27 -12.73 9.75
CA VAL A 99 6.17 -13.07 10.67
C VAL A 99 4.84 -13.00 9.94
N ASP A 100 4.62 -11.90 9.21
CA ASP A 100 3.41 -11.68 8.42
C ASP A 100 3.70 -10.77 7.23
N TRP A 101 2.88 -10.84 6.19
CA TRP A 101 2.94 -9.92 5.06
C TRP A 101 1.63 -9.91 4.27
N GLY A 102 1.34 -8.79 3.63
CA GLY A 102 0.14 -8.62 2.81
C GLY A 102 0.37 -7.68 1.64
N VAL A 103 -0.45 -7.84 0.61
CA VAL A 103 -0.56 -6.87 -0.49
C VAL A 103 -2.03 -6.64 -0.81
N ALA A 104 -2.42 -5.38 -0.91
CA ALA A 104 -3.78 -4.97 -1.20
C ALA A 104 -3.79 -3.80 -2.18
N ASN A 105 -4.94 -3.57 -2.82
CA ASN A 105 -5.18 -2.32 -3.51
C ASN A 105 -5.32 -1.20 -2.47
N ALA A 106 -4.96 0.02 -2.84
CA ALA A 106 -5.23 1.16 -1.98
C ALA A 106 -6.75 1.32 -1.74
N THR A 107 -7.08 1.74 -0.54
CA THR A 107 -8.42 2.13 -0.08
C THR A 107 -8.66 3.61 -0.37
N LEU A 108 -9.90 4.08 -0.24
CA LEU A 108 -10.19 5.51 -0.37
C LEU A 108 -9.46 6.34 0.70
N GLU A 109 -9.24 5.77 1.89
CA GLU A 109 -8.50 6.41 2.97
C GLU A 109 -7.05 6.68 2.59
N GLU A 110 -6.38 5.71 1.98
CA GLU A 110 -5.01 5.85 1.47
C GLU A 110 -4.92 6.75 0.24
N VAL A 111 -6.02 6.91 -0.50
CA VAL A 111 -6.09 7.88 -1.62
C VAL A 111 -6.27 9.31 -1.13
N PHE A 112 -6.81 9.50 0.08
CA PHE A 112 -7.15 10.81 0.62
C PHE A 112 -6.07 11.42 1.52
N ILE A 113 -5.32 10.59 2.25
CA ILE A 113 -4.25 11.00 3.18
C ILE A 113 -2.93 11.12 2.42
#